data_AF-A0A5N7JQS0-F1
#
_entry.id   AF-A0A5N7JQS0-F1
#
_cell.length_a   1.000
_cell.length_b   1.000
_cell.length_c   1.000
_cell.angle_alpha   90.00
_cell.angle_beta   90.00
_cell.angle_gamma   90.00
#
_symmetry.space_group_name_H-M   'P 1'
#
loop_
_entity.id
_entity.type
_entity.pdbx_description
1 polymer ?
#
loop_
_entity_poly.entity_id
_entity_poly.type
_entity_poly.pdbx_seq_one_letter_code
_entity_poly.pdbx_strand_id
1 'polypeptide(L)'
;MQERIAQELNIDRQLVKGAEANEIQRRIDFIKATLRSAGSKVLVLGISGGVDSLTAGRLCQLAVEQLRAEDDAARFIAMRLPYKTQVRLLATALGAPANLVHKQPTADLEELAPDKADEQVYGCTYAEIDAYLMGEPVSERVRQIVQGAYSKTAHKRALPITPA
;
A
#
# COMPACT_ATOMS: atom_id res chain seq x y z
N MET A 1 -12.87 -19.01 5.78
CA MET A 1 -11.68 -18.53 5.05
C MET A 1 -11.76 -17.04 4.74
N GLN A 2 -12.83 -16.55 4.10
CA GLN A 2 -13.02 -15.13 3.77
C GLN A 2 -12.92 -14.21 5.00
N GLU A 3 -13.66 -14.51 6.07
CA GLU A 3 -13.59 -13.74 7.32
C GLU A 3 -12.18 -13.72 7.92
N ARG A 4 -11.51 -14.88 7.93
CA ARG A 4 -10.13 -15.01 8.41
C ARG A 4 -9.17 -14.12 7.63
N ILE A 5 -9.25 -14.11 6.30
CA ILE A 5 -8.40 -13.24 5.47
C ILE A 5 -8.67 -11.77 5.79
N ALA A 6 -9.94 -11.36 5.87
CA ALA A 6 -10.30 -9.98 6.19
C ALA A 6 -9.78 -9.55 7.58
N GLN A 7 -9.87 -10.44 8.57
CA GLN A 7 -9.32 -10.21 9.92
C GLN A 7 -7.79 -10.12 9.91
N GLU A 8 -7.09 -11.06 9.28
CA GLU A 8 -5.61 -11.06 9.22
C GLU A 8 -5.06 -9.85 8.46
N LEU A 9 -5.79 -9.32 7.48
CA LEU A 9 -5.46 -8.10 6.76
C LEU A 9 -5.94 -6.81 7.45
N ASN A 10 -6.60 -6.91 8.61
CA ASN A 10 -7.18 -5.80 9.36
C ASN A 10 -8.11 -4.91 8.50
N ILE A 11 -8.95 -5.52 7.68
CA ILE A 11 -9.92 -4.79 6.85
C ILE A 11 -10.97 -4.14 7.76
N ASP A 12 -10.97 -2.81 7.80
CA ASP A 12 -12.02 -2.06 8.49
C ASP A 12 -13.28 -1.98 7.61
N ARG A 13 -14.24 -2.87 7.88
CA ARG A 13 -15.53 -2.88 7.18
C ARG A 13 -16.44 -1.71 7.55
N GLN A 14 -16.07 -0.91 8.55
CA GLN A 14 -16.79 0.31 8.93
C GLN A 14 -16.31 1.53 8.12
N LEU A 15 -15.23 1.40 7.35
CA LEU A 15 -14.83 2.40 6.34
C LEU A 15 -15.76 2.31 5.13
N VAL A 16 -16.98 2.78 5.31
CA VAL A 16 -18.01 2.90 4.28
C VAL A 16 -18.17 4.36 3.88
N LYS A 17 -18.82 4.59 2.73
CA LYS A 17 -19.16 5.93 2.26
C LYS A 17 -19.88 6.73 3.35
N GLY A 18 -19.38 7.91 3.66
CA GLY A 18 -19.86 8.77 4.76
C GLY A 18 -19.02 8.70 6.05
N ALA A 19 -18.10 7.73 6.18
CA ALA A 19 -17.20 7.61 7.32
C ALA A 19 -15.77 8.12 7.04
N GLU A 20 -15.53 8.69 5.86
CA GLU A 20 -14.19 9.04 5.37
C GLU A 20 -13.46 10.01 6.29
N ALA A 21 -14.17 11.02 6.81
CA ALA A 21 -13.58 12.03 7.69
C ALA A 21 -13.02 11.42 8.99
N ASN A 22 -13.74 10.46 9.58
CA ASN A 22 -13.32 9.79 10.80
C ASN A 22 -12.06 8.94 10.56
N GLU A 23 -12.01 8.23 9.43
CA GLU A 23 -10.86 7.41 9.09
C GLU A 23 -9.63 8.25 8.70
N ILE A 24 -9.84 9.35 7.99
CA ILE A 24 -8.78 10.33 7.70
C ILE A 24 -8.18 10.83 9.02
N GLN A 25 -9.02 11.23 9.98
CA GLN A 25 -8.54 11.73 11.27
C GLN A 25 -7.83 10.63 12.07
N ARG A 26 -8.37 9.41 12.12
CA ARG A 26 -7.73 8.26 12.78
C ARG A 26 -6.32 8.00 12.24
N ARG A 27 -6.15 8.04 10.92
CA ARG A 27 -4.84 7.86 10.26
C ARG A 27 -3.88 9.01 10.54
N ILE A 28 -4.39 10.25 10.54
CA ILE A 28 -3.60 11.42 10.94
C ILE A 28 -3.09 11.25 12.37
N ASP A 29 -3.97 10.91 13.31
CA ASP A 29 -3.59 10.73 14.72
C ASP A 29 -2.58 9.59 14.92
N PHE A 30 -2.72 8.50 14.18
CA PHE A 30 -1.74 7.42 14.15
C PHE A 30 -0.35 7.91 13.69
N ILE A 31 -0.28 8.68 12.59
CA ILE A 31 0.98 9.24 12.08
C ILE A 31 1.60 10.18 13.12
N LYS A 32 0.80 11.06 13.73
CA LYS A 32 1.25 11.99 14.78
C LYS A 32 1.83 11.25 15.97
N ALA A 33 1.10 10.25 16.48
CA ALA A 33 1.51 9.45 17.63
C ALA A 33 2.81 8.69 17.33
N THR A 34 2.91 8.10 16.13
CA THR A 34 4.11 7.36 15.69
C THR A 34 5.33 8.27 15.57
N LEU A 35 5.17 9.46 14.97
CA LEU A 35 6.28 10.42 14.83
C LEU A 35 6.80 10.87 16.20
N ARG A 36 5.89 11.19 17.13
CA ARG A 36 6.21 11.59 18.50
C ARG A 36 6.88 10.45 19.30
N SER A 37 6.33 9.23 19.25
CA SER A 37 6.86 8.09 20.00
C SER A 37 8.24 7.67 19.51
N ALA A 38 8.52 7.85 18.21
CA ALA A 38 9.84 7.63 17.63
C ALA A 38 10.85 8.75 17.94
N GLY A 39 10.45 9.84 18.62
CA GLY A 39 11.30 11.01 18.87
C GLY A 39 11.74 11.73 17.59
N SER A 40 11.08 11.45 16.46
CA SER A 40 11.46 11.95 15.14
C SER A 40 10.75 13.27 14.85
N LYS A 41 11.34 14.08 13.96
CA LYS A 41 10.79 15.38 13.54
C LYS A 41 10.52 15.48 12.05
N VAL A 42 10.89 14.46 11.28
CA VAL A 42 10.81 14.51 9.82
C VAL A 42 10.22 13.21 9.31
N LEU A 43 9.20 13.33 8.45
CA LEU A 43 8.67 12.25 7.62
C LEU A 43 9.22 12.41 6.21
N VAL A 44 9.63 11.31 5.58
CA VAL A 44 10.01 11.29 4.17
C VAL A 44 9.18 10.20 3.48
N LEU A 45 8.53 10.53 2.36
CA LEU A 45 7.75 9.58 1.57
C LEU A 45 8.10 9.69 0.09
N GLY A 46 8.29 8.53 -0.56
CA GLY A 46 8.41 8.43 -2.01
C GLY A 46 7.06 8.64 -2.69
N ILE A 47 6.99 9.60 -3.62
CA ILE A 47 5.79 9.91 -4.41
C ILE A 47 5.95 9.33 -5.81
N SER A 48 5.20 8.27 -6.13
CA SER A 48 5.21 7.62 -7.45
C SER A 48 4.37 8.38 -8.48
N GLY A 49 3.31 9.07 -8.02
CA GLY A 49 2.28 9.68 -8.86
C GLY A 49 0.96 8.90 -8.89
N GLY A 50 0.93 7.69 -8.31
CA GLY A 50 -0.30 6.91 -8.12
C GLY A 50 -1.12 7.36 -6.89
N VAL A 51 -2.39 6.95 -6.87
CA VAL A 51 -3.38 7.34 -5.84
C VAL A 51 -2.94 6.96 -4.41
N ASP A 52 -2.25 5.83 -4.24
CA ASP A 52 -1.76 5.38 -2.94
C ASP A 52 -0.76 6.36 -2.35
N SER A 53 0.26 6.72 -3.13
CA SER A 53 1.31 7.65 -2.71
C SER A 53 0.78 9.07 -2.51
N LEU A 54 -0.22 9.47 -3.30
CA LEU A 54 -0.95 10.74 -3.13
C LEU A 54 -1.68 10.77 -1.78
N THR A 55 -2.45 9.71 -1.49
CA THR A 55 -3.27 9.61 -0.28
C THR A 55 -2.38 9.57 0.96
N ALA A 56 -1.38 8.69 0.98
CA ALA A 56 -0.42 8.60 2.08
C ALA A 56 0.36 9.92 2.29
N GLY A 57 0.80 10.56 1.20
CA GLY A 57 1.49 11.85 1.26
C GLY A 57 0.61 12.96 1.82
N ARG A 58 -0.66 13.03 1.42
CA ARG A 58 -1.59 14.04 1.94
C ARG A 58 -1.88 13.83 3.43
N LEU A 59 -2.05 12.59 3.89
CA LEU A 59 -2.19 12.28 5.31
C LEU A 59 -0.95 12.70 6.12
N CYS A 60 0.26 12.44 5.60
CA CYS A 60 1.50 12.88 6.23
C CYS A 60 1.59 14.42 6.34
N GLN A 61 1.23 15.12 5.25
CA GLN A 61 1.23 16.58 5.23
C GLN A 61 0.24 17.16 6.25
N LEU A 62 -0.99 16.64 6.30
CA LEU A 62 -2.00 17.07 7.26
C LEU A 62 -1.58 16.79 8.72
N ALA A 63 -0.98 15.63 8.98
CA ALA A 63 -0.45 15.31 10.30
C ALA A 63 0.63 16.30 10.76
N VAL A 64 1.56 16.65 9.87
CA VAL A 64 2.60 17.65 10.15
C VAL A 64 2.04 19.06 10.29
N GLU A 65 1.01 19.44 9.52
CA GLU A 65 0.30 20.71 9.70
C GLU A 65 -0.36 20.82 11.08
N GLN A 66 -1.07 19.77 11.51
CA GLN A 66 -1.68 19.74 12.85
C GLN A 66 -0.62 19.78 13.96
N LEU A 67 0.48 19.02 13.83
CA LEU A 67 1.58 19.05 14.81
C LEU A 67 2.23 20.42 14.90
N ARG A 68 2.44 21.12 13.78
CA ARG A 68 2.99 22.48 13.80
C ARG A 68 2.03 23.49 14.43
N ALA A 69 0.73 23.31 14.27
CA ALA A 69 -0.28 24.10 14.98
C ALA A 69 -0.27 23.84 16.51
N GLU A 70 0.25 22.67 16.93
CA GLU A 70 0.50 22.29 18.33
C GLU A 70 1.93 22.64 18.80
N ASP A 71 2.61 23.58 18.12
CA ASP A 71 3.98 24.05 18.43
C ASP A 71 5.09 22.97 18.29
N ASP A 72 4.86 21.93 17.50
CA ASP A 72 5.89 20.94 17.14
C ASP A 72 6.70 21.39 15.91
N ALA A 73 7.99 21.05 15.87
CA ALA A 73 8.90 21.32 14.73
C ALA A 73 8.82 20.25 13.61
N ALA A 74 7.71 19.51 13.53
CA ALA A 74 7.52 18.43 12.58
C ALA A 74 7.58 18.91 11.11
N ARG A 75 8.14 18.10 10.22
CA ARG A 75 8.26 18.38 8.78
C ARG A 75 7.94 17.14 7.94
N PHE A 76 7.34 17.36 6.77
CA PHE A 76 7.14 16.33 5.76
C PHE A 76 7.95 16.67 4.51
N ILE A 77 8.67 15.69 3.97
CA ILE A 77 9.44 15.79 2.74
C ILE A 77 8.87 14.77 1.74
N ALA A 78 8.22 15.29 0.70
CA ALA A 78 7.79 14.50 -0.43
C ALA A 78 8.95 14.33 -1.42
N MET A 79 9.42 13.10 -1.60
CA MET A 79 10.52 12.76 -2.52
C MET A 79 9.94 12.15 -3.80
N ARG A 80 10.14 12.80 -4.95
CA ARG A 80 9.71 12.22 -6.23
C ARG A 80 10.50 10.95 -6.51
N LEU A 81 9.79 9.86 -6.80
CA LEU A 81 10.44 8.62 -7.21
C LEU A 81 10.92 8.71 -8.67
N PRO A 82 12.04 8.05 -9.01
CA PRO A 82 12.52 7.99 -10.40
C PRO A 82 11.49 7.28 -11.29
N TYR A 83 11.51 7.56 -12.59
CA TYR A 83 10.75 6.76 -13.53
C TYR A 83 11.41 5.39 -13.77
N LYS A 84 10.69 4.45 -14.39
CA LYS A 84 11.02 3.02 -14.34
C LYS A 84 12.47 2.67 -14.72
N THR A 85 12.99 3.23 -15.80
CA THR A 85 14.37 2.93 -16.23
C THR A 85 15.40 3.50 -15.26
N GLN A 86 15.15 4.67 -14.67
CA GLN A 86 15.99 5.24 -13.62
C GLN A 86 15.94 4.40 -12.33
N VAL A 87 14.76 3.89 -11.95
CA VAL A 87 14.64 2.98 -10.80
C VAL A 87 15.49 1.73 -11.02
N ARG A 88 15.45 1.14 -12.22
CA ARG A 88 16.28 -0.03 -12.56
C ARG A 88 17.77 0.31 -12.52
N LEU A 89 18.17 1.45 -13.10
CA LEU A 89 19.56 1.93 -13.06
C LEU A 89 20.07 2.06 -11.62
N LEU A 90 19.29 2.72 -10.75
CA LEU A 90 19.63 2.90 -9.35
C LEU A 90 19.64 1.56 -8.58
N ALA A 91 18.66 0.69 -8.81
CA ALA A 91 18.60 -0.60 -8.15
C ALA A 91 19.81 -1.48 -8.50
N THR A 92 20.24 -1.50 -9.77
CA THR A 92 21.49 -2.16 -10.18
C THR A 92 22.70 -1.57 -9.47
N ALA A 93 22.81 -0.23 -9.44
CA ALA A 93 23.92 0.45 -8.76
C ALA A 93 23.96 0.20 -7.24
N LEU A 94 22.80 -0.04 -6.61
CA LEU A 94 22.67 -0.42 -5.21
C LEU A 94 22.95 -1.91 -4.94
N GLY A 95 23.28 -2.70 -5.98
CA GLY A 95 23.57 -4.12 -5.84
C GLY A 95 22.33 -5.00 -5.71
N ALA A 96 21.15 -4.53 -6.11
CA ALA A 96 19.95 -5.34 -6.09
C ALA A 96 20.09 -6.54 -7.07
N PRO A 97 19.65 -7.75 -6.68
CA PRO A 97 19.66 -8.92 -7.55
C PRO A 97 18.95 -8.67 -8.89
N ALA A 98 19.56 -9.13 -10.00
CA ALA A 98 19.02 -8.91 -11.34
C ALA A 98 17.58 -9.42 -11.51
N ASN A 99 17.22 -10.52 -10.85
CA ASN A 99 15.85 -11.05 -10.87
C ASN A 99 14.83 -10.14 -10.17
N LEU A 100 15.25 -9.26 -9.26
CA LEU A 100 14.41 -8.23 -8.65
C LEU A 100 14.39 -6.95 -9.50
N VAL A 101 15.55 -6.52 -10.02
CA VAL A 101 15.66 -5.33 -10.88
C VAL A 101 14.84 -5.50 -12.17
N HIS A 102 14.93 -6.68 -12.78
CA HIS A 102 14.23 -7.01 -14.02
C HIS A 102 12.93 -7.78 -13.77
N LYS A 103 12.52 -7.92 -12.51
CA LYS A 103 11.22 -8.50 -12.18
C LYS A 103 10.16 -7.76 -12.98
N GLN A 104 9.31 -8.50 -13.67
CA GLN A 104 8.15 -7.91 -14.32
C GLN A 104 7.27 -7.26 -13.24
N PRO A 105 6.98 -5.96 -13.35
CA PRO A 105 6.13 -5.27 -12.38
C PRO A 105 4.77 -5.96 -12.32
N THR A 106 4.38 -6.43 -11.13
CA THR A 106 3.03 -6.98 -10.90
C THR A 106 1.97 -5.89 -10.67
N ALA A 107 2.39 -4.62 -10.59
CA ALA A 107 1.56 -3.44 -10.30
C ALA A 107 1.59 -2.38 -11.42
N ASP A 108 2.45 -2.53 -12.43
CA ASP A 108 2.38 -1.75 -13.67
C ASP A 108 2.10 -2.72 -14.81
N LEU A 109 0.90 -3.32 -14.77
CA LEU A 109 0.46 -4.30 -15.75
C LEU A 109 0.25 -3.67 -17.15
N GLU A 110 0.26 -2.35 -17.23
CA GLU A 110 0.31 -1.54 -18.45
C GLU A 110 1.49 -1.88 -19.37
N GLU A 111 2.65 -2.34 -18.85
CA GLU A 111 3.82 -2.71 -19.68
C GLU A 111 3.68 -4.12 -20.31
N LEU A 112 2.94 -5.03 -19.67
CA LEU A 112 2.82 -6.43 -20.11
C LEU A 112 1.75 -6.62 -21.19
N ALA A 113 0.77 -5.73 -21.19
CA ALA A 113 -0.14 -5.54 -22.29
C ALA A 113 -0.55 -4.06 -22.29
N PRO A 114 0.03 -3.25 -23.20
CA PRO A 114 -0.43 -1.88 -23.40
C PRO A 114 -1.96 -1.91 -23.50
N ASP A 115 -2.64 -1.08 -22.73
CA ASP A 115 -4.10 -0.97 -22.62
C ASP A 115 -4.84 -2.06 -21.82
N LYS A 116 -4.17 -2.94 -21.07
CA LYS A 116 -4.85 -3.89 -20.15
C LYS A 116 -4.71 -3.45 -18.69
N ALA A 117 -5.84 -3.10 -18.09
CA ALA A 117 -5.94 -2.80 -16.66
C ALA A 117 -5.53 -3.99 -15.79
N ASP A 118 -5.08 -3.73 -14.56
CA ASP A 118 -4.64 -4.73 -13.59
C ASP A 118 -5.59 -5.92 -13.45
N GLU A 119 -6.88 -5.61 -13.50
CA GLU A 119 -8.02 -6.52 -13.37
C GLU A 119 -8.02 -7.64 -14.42
N GLN A 120 -7.52 -7.35 -15.62
CA GLN A 120 -7.47 -8.32 -16.72
C GLN A 120 -6.33 -9.34 -16.54
N VAL A 121 -5.26 -8.97 -15.82
CA VAL A 121 -4.13 -9.88 -15.55
C VAL A 121 -4.41 -10.76 -14.34
N TYR A 122 -4.98 -10.20 -13.27
CA TYR A 122 -5.39 -10.99 -12.11
C TYR A 122 -6.63 -11.84 -12.39
N GLY A 123 -7.37 -11.51 -13.45
CA GLY A 123 -8.60 -12.21 -13.81
C GLY A 123 -9.75 -11.89 -12.86
N CYS A 124 -9.68 -10.79 -12.11
CA CYS A 124 -10.76 -10.28 -11.27
C CYS A 124 -10.59 -8.77 -11.07
N THR A 125 -11.70 -8.06 -10.91
CA THR A 125 -11.69 -6.60 -10.71
C THR A 125 -11.35 -6.21 -9.28
N TYR A 126 -10.91 -4.96 -9.07
CA TYR A 126 -10.72 -4.42 -7.72
C TYR A 126 -12.04 -4.44 -6.94
N ALA A 127 -13.17 -4.13 -7.59
CA ALA A 127 -14.50 -4.23 -6.97
C ALA A 127 -14.86 -5.66 -6.55
N GLU A 128 -14.48 -6.68 -7.33
CA GLU A 128 -14.69 -8.10 -6.95
C GLU A 128 -13.82 -8.50 -5.75
N ILE A 129 -12.58 -7.99 -5.67
CA ILE A 129 -11.69 -8.21 -4.53
C ILE A 129 -12.24 -7.50 -3.29
N ASP A 130 -12.67 -6.24 -3.42
CA ASP A 130 -13.25 -5.44 -2.33
C ASP A 130 -14.51 -6.12 -1.80
N ALA A 131 -15.43 -6.55 -2.67
CA ALA A 131 -16.61 -7.31 -2.28
C ALA A 131 -16.24 -8.56 -1.47
N TYR A 132 -15.21 -9.31 -1.89
CA TYR A 132 -14.72 -10.45 -1.11
C TYR A 132 -14.19 -10.04 0.28
N LEU A 133 -13.39 -8.98 0.37
CA LEU A 133 -12.82 -8.52 1.64
C LEU A 133 -13.89 -7.93 2.59
N MET A 134 -14.90 -7.27 2.03
CA MET A 134 -16.06 -6.72 2.75
C MET A 134 -17.06 -7.79 3.21
N GLY A 135 -16.87 -9.04 2.78
CA GLY A 135 -17.73 -10.17 3.18
C GLY A 135 -18.97 -10.34 2.33
N GLU A 136 -19.03 -9.67 1.18
CA GLU A 136 -20.13 -9.78 0.24
C GLU A 136 -20.08 -11.12 -0.52
N PRO A 137 -21.21 -11.58 -1.08
CA PRO A 137 -21.23 -12.74 -1.96
C PRO A 137 -20.44 -12.47 -3.24
N VAL A 138 -19.49 -13.34 -3.57
CA VAL A 138 -18.71 -13.29 -4.82
C VAL A 138 -18.70 -14.65 -5.52
N SER A 139 -18.37 -14.65 -6.80
CA SER A 139 -18.24 -15.89 -7.58
C SER A 139 -17.14 -16.81 -7.02
N GLU A 140 -17.30 -18.13 -7.22
CA GLU A 140 -16.30 -19.12 -6.79
C GLU A 140 -14.94 -18.88 -7.47
N ARG A 141 -14.96 -18.39 -8.72
CA ARG A 141 -13.77 -17.96 -9.46
C ARG A 141 -12.98 -16.88 -8.70
N VAL A 142 -13.64 -15.79 -8.30
CA VAL A 142 -13.02 -14.69 -7.54
C VAL A 142 -12.49 -15.20 -6.21
N ARG A 143 -13.28 -16.02 -5.50
CA ARG A 143 -12.89 -16.63 -4.24
C ARG A 143 -11.58 -17.42 -4.37
N GLN A 144 -11.46 -18.26 -5.41
CA GLN A 144 -10.26 -19.06 -5.66
C GLN A 144 -9.06 -18.19 -6.01
N ILE A 145 -9.26 -17.14 -6.82
CA ILE A 145 -8.19 -16.18 -7.16
C ILE A 145 -7.66 -15.50 -5.89
N VAL A 146 -8.54 -14.93 -5.06
CA VAL A 146 -8.12 -14.21 -3.84
C VAL A 146 -7.45 -15.14 -2.83
N GLN A 147 -8.02 -16.31 -2.56
CA GLN A 147 -7.42 -17.28 -1.62
C GLN A 147 -6.10 -17.86 -2.13
N GLY A 148 -6.00 -18.10 -3.44
CA GLY A 148 -4.78 -18.56 -4.08
C GLY A 148 -3.68 -17.50 -4.00
N ALA A 149 -3.99 -16.25 -4.31
CA ALA A 149 -3.06 -15.13 -4.18
C ALA A 149 -2.64 -14.90 -2.73
N TYR A 150 -3.58 -14.97 -1.79
CA TYR A 150 -3.33 -14.89 -0.35
C TYR A 150 -2.30 -15.96 0.07
N SER A 151 -2.55 -17.22 -0.26
CA SER A 151 -1.67 -18.33 0.13
C SER A 151 -0.27 -18.22 -0.49
N LYS A 152 -0.17 -17.92 -1.79
CA LYS A 152 1.11 -17.80 -2.52
C LYS A 152 2.00 -16.67 -2.00
N THR A 153 1.39 -15.63 -1.41
CA THR A 153 2.10 -14.44 -0.93
C THR A 153 2.26 -14.41 0.60
N ALA A 154 1.97 -15.51 1.31
CA ALA A 154 2.09 -15.59 2.76
C ALA A 154 3.48 -15.18 3.27
N HIS A 155 4.55 -15.55 2.55
CA HIS A 155 5.93 -15.18 2.86
C HIS A 155 6.18 -13.65 2.88
N LYS A 156 5.35 -12.85 2.19
CA LYS A 156 5.47 -11.38 2.21
C LYS A 156 4.84 -10.75 3.45
N ARG A 157 3.99 -11.49 4.16
CA ARG A 157 3.30 -11.06 5.39
C ARG A 157 3.87 -11.70 6.65
N ALA A 158 4.75 -12.70 6.49
CA ALA A 158 5.51 -13.28 7.58
C ALA A 158 6.79 -12.48 7.83
N LEU A 159 7.27 -12.48 9.08
CA LEU A 159 8.64 -12.05 9.37
C LEU A 159 9.63 -12.93 8.59
N PRO A 160 10.79 -12.38 8.17
CA PRO A 160 11.82 -13.18 7.53
C PRO A 160 12.18 -14.39 8.40
N ILE A 161 12.27 -15.58 7.78
CA ILE A 161 12.73 -16.78 8.48
C ILE A 161 14.21 -16.56 8.80
N THR A 162 14.52 -16.27 10.06
CA THR A 162 15.90 -16.28 10.55
C THR A 162 16.37 -17.72 10.73
N PRO A 163 17.59 -18.09 10.29
CA PRO A 163 18.17 -19.39 10.60
C PRO A 163 18.21 -19.60 12.12
N ALA A 164 17.95 -20.83 12.56
CA ALA A 164 18.08 -21.25 13.96
C ALA A 164 19.55 -21.29 14.40
#